data_AF-U9SVM1-F1
#
_entry.id   AF-U9SVM1-F1
#
_cell.length_a   1.000
_cell.length_b   1.000
_cell.length_c   1.000
_cell.angle_alpha   90.00
_cell.angle_beta   90.00
_cell.angle_gamma   90.00
#
_symmetry.space_group_name_H-M   'P 1'
#
loop_
_entity.id
_entity.type
_entity.pdbx_description
1 polymer ?
#
loop_
_entity_poly.entity_id
_entity_poly.type
_entity_poly.pdbx_seq_one_letter_code
_entity_poly.pdbx_strand_id
1 'polypeptide(L)'
;MGRLRYSYTCGVCNFKTKTIPCTKCTKYERHNNFDSGYKNVDDMIIASQSHAKDDRDFLEWIEFSQLRILETLDEGGFGTVYKAKWLDGLPMDASDVGRAWNRSHFNYVVAVKFFHNNKDFLKEFTNIYKMVRKFSEENEFPSNIVHYYGATYDYDNEHYGIVMEYYSHTSLINHLTYNWQEIYWMEKLYILRDISYGLHTLHSQNLIHGDLHSGNVMIDYTDESDIAFLGDLGFCRFEETVITNNCFNGVIPFIAPEIFEGFPYSKKADIYSFGMIMYHISTNKAPFYYRAHDTKLAKQISNGLRPKVYQEDGIPRCFVNLMRNCWNSDVRSRPNAYTLYEKFNSWIEYSEAFEDMEWNITEPSIYHRKAVYTSRSWWQ
;
A
#
# COMPACT_ATOMS: atom_id res chain seq x y z
N MET A 1 28.56 -31.02 -25.01
CA MET A 1 29.56 -30.89 -23.93
C MET A 1 28.83 -30.81 -22.60
N GLY A 2 28.96 -31.84 -21.75
CA GLY A 2 28.25 -31.93 -20.48
C GLY A 2 28.82 -30.96 -19.44
N ARG A 3 27.98 -30.11 -18.84
CA ARG A 3 28.37 -29.29 -17.69
C ARG A 3 28.61 -30.20 -16.49
N LEU A 4 29.87 -30.32 -16.04
CA LEU A 4 30.23 -30.92 -14.76
C LEU A 4 29.44 -30.21 -13.64
N ARG A 5 28.49 -30.93 -13.04
CA ARG A 5 27.70 -30.44 -11.90
C ARG A 5 28.49 -30.73 -10.62
N TYR A 6 29.33 -29.79 -10.20
CA TYR A 6 29.97 -29.89 -8.89
C TYR A 6 28.91 -29.78 -7.78
N SER A 7 28.93 -30.74 -6.85
CA SER A 7 28.16 -30.71 -5.60
C SER A 7 29.13 -30.69 -4.44
N TYR A 8 28.88 -29.88 -3.43
CA TYR A 8 29.68 -29.81 -2.20
C TYR A 8 28.83 -30.24 -1.01
N THR A 9 29.51 -30.75 0.00
CA THR A 9 28.92 -31.01 1.30
C THR A 9 28.89 -29.70 2.08
N CYS A 10 27.71 -29.28 2.54
CA CYS A 10 27.59 -28.13 3.40
C CYS A 10 28.32 -28.36 4.74
N GLY A 11 29.18 -27.43 5.14
CA GLY A 11 29.90 -27.52 6.42
C GLY A 11 29.02 -27.33 7.67
N VAL A 12 27.77 -26.88 7.52
CA VAL A 12 26.83 -26.65 8.63
C VAL A 12 25.92 -27.86 8.84
N CYS A 13 25.18 -28.31 7.80
CA CYS A 13 24.22 -29.42 7.91
C CYS A 13 24.67 -30.73 7.25
N ASN A 14 25.92 -30.82 6.78
CA ASN A 14 26.50 -32.00 6.10
C ASN A 14 25.70 -32.53 4.89
N PHE A 15 24.80 -31.72 4.33
CA PHE A 15 23.99 -32.09 3.17
C PHE A 15 24.73 -31.78 1.87
N LYS A 16 24.64 -32.69 0.88
CA LYS A 16 25.19 -32.44 -0.47
C LYS A 16 24.30 -31.44 -1.20
N THR A 17 24.81 -30.25 -1.47
CA THR A 17 24.11 -29.16 -2.14
C THR A 17 24.84 -28.74 -3.42
N LYS A 18 24.11 -28.10 -4.33
CA LYS A 18 24.63 -27.50 -5.56
C LYS A 18 24.66 -25.97 -5.51
N THR A 19 24.08 -25.36 -4.47
CA THR A 19 24.03 -23.90 -4.22
C THR A 19 24.73 -23.51 -2.91
N ILE A 20 25.54 -22.43 -2.96
CA ILE A 20 26.23 -21.78 -1.84
C ILE A 20 25.46 -20.47 -1.70
N PRO A 21 24.78 -20.24 -0.57
CA PRO A 21 24.77 -21.07 0.63
C PRO A 21 23.87 -22.31 0.48
N CYS A 22 24.03 -23.27 1.41
CA CYS A 22 23.31 -24.53 1.38
C CYS A 22 21.81 -24.33 1.57
N THR A 23 21.03 -24.63 0.53
CA THR A 23 19.55 -24.51 0.52
C THR A 23 18.85 -25.18 1.70
N LYS A 24 19.37 -26.31 2.22
CA LYS A 24 18.78 -26.98 3.38
C LYS A 24 19.01 -26.20 4.68
N CYS A 25 20.23 -25.74 4.89
CA CYS A 25 20.58 -24.91 6.04
C CYS A 25 19.88 -23.55 5.95
N THR A 26 19.79 -22.95 4.77
CA THR A 26 19.02 -21.72 4.51
C THR A 26 17.57 -21.88 4.93
N LYS A 27 16.92 -22.97 4.49
CA LYS A 27 15.53 -23.30 4.89
C LYS A 27 15.39 -23.51 6.39
N TYR A 28 16.33 -24.23 7.01
CA TYR A 28 16.30 -24.50 8.44
C TYR A 28 16.46 -23.23 9.29
N GLU A 29 17.39 -22.35 8.93
CA GLU A 29 17.56 -21.05 9.58
C GLU A 29 16.38 -20.09 9.28
N ARG A 30 15.65 -20.27 8.16
CA ARG A 30 14.40 -19.53 7.91
C ARG A 30 13.34 -19.86 8.96
N HIS A 31 13.26 -21.14 9.29
CA HIS A 31 12.28 -21.70 10.22
C HIS A 31 12.75 -21.64 11.68
N ASN A 32 13.40 -20.54 12.11
CA ASN A 32 13.76 -20.34 13.52
C ASN A 32 12.60 -20.70 14.46
N ASN A 33 12.93 -21.21 15.65
CA ASN A 33 11.95 -21.49 16.71
C ASN A 33 11.37 -20.17 17.26
N PHE A 34 10.43 -19.58 16.55
CA PHE A 34 9.60 -18.48 17.06
C PHE A 34 8.20 -19.01 17.39
N ASP A 35 7.53 -18.33 18.31
CA ASP A 35 6.15 -18.60 18.69
C ASP A 35 5.45 -17.25 18.84
N SER A 36 4.58 -16.92 17.90
CA SER A 36 3.81 -15.68 17.96
C SER A 36 2.67 -15.71 18.97
N GLY A 37 2.40 -16.86 19.61
CA GLY A 37 1.17 -17.12 20.35
C GLY A 37 -0.04 -17.41 19.44
N TYR A 38 0.11 -17.30 18.12
CA TYR A 38 -0.92 -17.55 17.12
C TYR A 38 -0.43 -18.52 16.04
N LYS A 39 -0.81 -19.79 16.17
CA LYS A 39 -0.42 -20.84 15.22
C LYS A 39 -0.71 -20.47 13.75
N ASN A 40 -1.80 -19.76 13.47
CA ASN A 40 -2.13 -19.32 12.12
C ASN A 40 -1.14 -18.27 11.58
N VAL A 41 -0.64 -17.37 12.42
CA VAL A 41 0.41 -16.40 12.06
C VAL A 41 1.72 -17.15 11.80
N ASP A 42 2.08 -18.10 12.66
CA ASP A 42 3.28 -18.91 12.49
C ASP A 42 3.25 -19.72 11.19
N ASP A 43 2.12 -20.40 10.92
CA ASP A 43 1.91 -21.16 9.70
C ASP A 43 2.04 -20.26 8.44
N MET A 44 1.54 -19.02 8.49
CA MET A 44 1.65 -18.06 7.37
C MET A 44 3.10 -17.60 7.15
N ILE A 45 3.82 -17.26 8.22
CA ILE A 45 5.22 -16.85 8.16
C ILE A 45 6.07 -17.99 7.58
N ILE A 46 5.98 -19.19 8.16
CA ILE A 46 6.69 -20.40 7.70
C ILE A 46 6.37 -20.69 6.24
N ALA A 47 5.10 -20.57 5.84
CA ALA A 47 4.69 -20.79 4.46
C ALA A 47 5.30 -19.75 3.52
N SER A 48 5.30 -18.45 3.87
CA SER A 48 5.89 -17.40 3.03
C SER A 48 7.39 -17.65 2.77
N GLN A 49 8.15 -17.93 3.82
CA GLN A 49 9.59 -18.21 3.77
C GLN A 49 9.93 -19.45 2.93
N SER A 50 9.04 -20.45 2.91
CA SER A 50 9.22 -21.69 2.17
C SER A 50 9.05 -21.51 0.65
N HIS A 51 8.28 -20.51 0.23
CA HIS A 51 8.01 -20.20 -1.17
C HIS A 51 8.90 -19.06 -1.71
N ALA A 52 9.47 -18.25 -0.82
CA ALA A 52 10.32 -17.11 -1.18
C ALA A 52 11.54 -17.49 -2.01
N LYS A 53 11.70 -16.76 -3.12
CA LYS A 53 12.78 -16.92 -4.10
C LYS A 53 13.85 -15.85 -3.92
N ASP A 54 13.44 -14.66 -3.51
CA ASP A 54 14.29 -13.51 -3.17
C ASP A 54 14.29 -13.23 -1.66
N ASP A 55 15.16 -12.34 -1.19
CA ASP A 55 15.24 -11.95 0.22
C ASP A 55 14.15 -10.94 0.63
N ARG A 56 13.42 -10.39 -0.35
CA ARG A 56 12.25 -9.51 -0.14
C ARG A 56 10.89 -10.19 -0.37
N ASP A 57 10.87 -11.51 -0.57
CA ASP A 57 9.65 -12.26 -0.91
C ASP A 57 9.00 -13.01 0.28
N PHE A 58 9.37 -12.70 1.52
CA PHE A 58 8.83 -13.39 2.70
C PHE A 58 8.50 -12.45 3.85
N LEU A 59 7.69 -12.97 4.77
CA LEU A 59 7.37 -12.34 6.03
C LEU A 59 8.21 -12.98 7.15
N GLU A 60 8.52 -12.18 8.17
CA GLU A 60 9.24 -12.58 9.36
C GLU A 60 8.42 -12.43 10.63
N TRP A 61 8.79 -13.22 11.63
CA TRP A 61 8.51 -12.86 13.01
C TRP A 61 9.68 -12.02 13.52
N ILE A 62 9.39 -10.78 13.94
CA ILE A 62 10.38 -9.82 14.41
C ILE A 62 10.16 -9.65 15.91
N GLU A 63 11.12 -10.12 16.70
CA GLU A 63 11.09 -9.97 18.15
C GLU A 63 11.00 -8.49 18.53
N PHE A 64 10.04 -8.13 19.36
CA PHE A 64 9.79 -6.72 19.71
C PHE A 64 11.00 -6.07 20.40
N SER A 65 11.83 -6.84 21.09
CA SER A 65 13.09 -6.35 21.66
C SER A 65 14.08 -5.83 20.61
N GLN A 66 13.89 -6.17 19.34
CA GLN A 66 14.68 -5.67 18.20
C GLN A 66 14.12 -4.38 17.60
N LEU A 67 12.98 -3.89 18.09
CA LEU A 67 12.33 -2.68 17.61
C LEU A 67 12.44 -1.59 18.67
N ARG A 68 13.21 -0.54 18.35
CA ARG A 68 13.28 0.66 19.17
C ARG A 68 12.34 1.72 18.63
N ILE A 69 11.18 1.88 19.27
CA ILE A 69 10.19 2.91 18.94
C ILE A 69 10.81 4.31 19.13
N LEU A 70 10.60 5.20 18.15
CA LEU A 70 11.14 6.56 18.14
C LEU A 70 10.04 7.61 18.34
N GLU A 71 9.01 7.57 17.49
CA GLU A 71 7.92 8.56 17.47
C GLU A 71 6.65 7.95 16.86
N THR A 72 5.50 8.50 17.24
CA THR A 72 4.20 8.19 16.61
C THR A 72 4.10 8.93 15.28
N LEU A 73 3.73 8.21 14.22
CA LEU A 73 3.52 8.77 12.88
C LEU A 73 2.04 9.06 12.59
N ASP A 74 1.15 8.14 12.97
CA ASP A 74 -0.28 8.28 12.73
C ASP A 74 -1.11 7.48 13.74
N GLU A 75 -2.34 7.93 14.00
CA GLU A 75 -3.31 7.24 14.87
C GLU A 75 -4.63 7.08 14.09
N GLY A 76 -4.86 5.86 13.60
CA GLY A 76 -5.97 5.51 12.73
C GLY A 76 -7.11 4.79 13.46
N GLY A 77 -8.16 4.46 12.71
CA GLY A 77 -9.31 3.71 13.27
C GLY A 77 -8.97 2.28 13.73
N PHE A 78 -7.92 1.68 13.16
CA PHE A 78 -7.56 0.27 13.35
C PHE A 78 -6.27 0.06 14.16
N GLY A 79 -5.55 1.13 14.46
CA GLY A 79 -4.27 1.06 15.16
C GLY A 79 -3.45 2.34 15.06
N THR A 80 -2.28 2.30 15.67
CA THR A 80 -1.33 3.40 15.73
C THR A 80 -0.04 3.01 15.02
N VAL A 81 0.46 3.89 14.16
CA VAL A 81 1.68 3.68 13.38
C VAL A 81 2.82 4.44 14.03
N TYR A 82 3.94 3.77 14.23
CA TYR A 82 5.16 4.31 14.83
C TYR A 82 6.33 4.20 13.87
N LYS A 83 7.26 5.13 13.98
CA LYS A 83 8.61 4.99 13.43
C LYS A 83 9.46 4.25 14.43
N ALA A 84 10.22 3.27 13.96
CA ALA A 84 11.11 2.47 14.80
C ALA A 84 12.47 2.26 14.13
N LYS A 85 13.47 1.90 14.94
CA LYS A 85 14.71 1.29 14.44
C LYS A 85 14.66 -0.22 14.67
N TRP A 86 14.80 -0.99 13.60
CA TRP A 86 15.05 -2.42 13.65
C TRP A 86 16.54 -2.68 13.85
N LEU A 87 16.92 -3.11 15.05
CA LEU A 87 18.31 -3.22 15.50
C LEU A 87 19.09 -4.25 14.68
N ASP A 88 18.49 -5.43 14.46
CA ASP A 88 19.09 -6.51 13.66
C ASP A 88 19.22 -6.13 12.18
N GLY A 89 18.33 -5.27 11.66
CA GLY A 89 18.34 -4.84 10.26
C GLY A 89 17.76 -5.86 9.29
N LEU A 90 17.92 -5.60 8.00
CA LEU A 90 17.32 -6.39 6.92
C LEU A 90 18.03 -7.73 6.73
N PRO A 91 17.33 -8.78 6.26
CA PRO A 91 17.97 -9.95 5.67
C PRO A 91 18.98 -9.52 4.61
N MET A 92 20.13 -10.20 4.55
CA MET A 92 21.12 -10.03 3.49
C MET A 92 20.99 -11.18 2.50
N ASP A 93 21.16 -10.90 1.20
CA ASP A 93 21.18 -11.91 0.17
C ASP A 93 22.21 -13.01 0.53
N ALA A 94 21.72 -14.24 0.50
CA ALA A 94 22.50 -15.43 0.74
C ALA A 94 23.69 -15.54 -0.25
N SER A 95 23.53 -14.98 -1.45
CA SER A 95 24.54 -15.01 -2.52
C SER A 95 25.84 -14.26 -2.18
N ASP A 96 25.80 -13.29 -1.26
CA ASP A 96 26.95 -12.41 -0.96
C ASP A 96 27.97 -13.01 0.01
N VAL A 97 27.59 -13.94 0.89
CA VAL A 97 28.49 -14.34 2.00
C VAL A 97 28.50 -15.83 2.34
N GLY A 98 27.82 -16.70 1.58
CA GLY A 98 27.93 -18.14 1.73
C GLY A 98 27.44 -18.72 3.07
N ARG A 99 26.80 -17.90 3.91
CA ARG A 99 25.93 -18.32 5.01
C ARG A 99 24.53 -17.80 4.73
N ALA A 100 23.54 -18.55 5.13
CA ALA A 100 22.18 -18.05 5.15
C ALA A 100 21.98 -17.23 6.43
N TRP A 101 21.10 -16.23 6.36
CA TRP A 101 20.74 -15.34 7.48
C TRP A 101 21.84 -14.46 8.04
N ASN A 102 22.70 -13.91 7.18
CA ASN A 102 23.37 -12.68 7.57
C ASN A 102 22.36 -11.52 7.54
N ARG A 103 22.47 -10.60 8.50
CA ARG A 103 21.72 -9.35 8.52
C ARG A 103 22.59 -8.23 7.98
N SER A 104 21.96 -7.27 7.32
CA SER A 104 22.57 -6.05 6.82
C SER A 104 21.81 -4.84 7.34
N HIS A 105 22.36 -3.63 7.12
CA HIS A 105 21.68 -2.38 7.48
C HIS A 105 21.24 -2.30 8.95
N PHE A 106 22.12 -2.66 9.90
CA PHE A 106 21.82 -2.56 11.33
C PHE A 106 21.25 -1.19 11.72
N ASN A 107 20.27 -1.19 12.63
CA ASN A 107 19.49 0.00 12.98
C ASN A 107 18.67 0.57 11.81
N TYR A 108 18.17 -0.29 10.92
CA TYR A 108 17.31 0.09 9.80
C TYR A 108 16.05 0.80 10.29
N VAL A 109 15.60 1.83 9.59
CA VAL A 109 14.38 2.56 9.98
C VAL A 109 13.18 1.87 9.34
N VAL A 110 12.17 1.56 10.16
CA VAL A 110 10.94 0.89 9.74
C VAL A 110 9.72 1.60 10.31
N ALA A 111 8.55 1.35 9.70
CA ALA A 111 7.27 1.69 10.28
C ALA A 111 6.66 0.44 10.96
N VAL A 112 6.02 0.63 12.12
CA VAL A 112 5.35 -0.45 12.85
C VAL A 112 3.94 -0.01 13.20
N LYS A 113 2.94 -0.73 12.70
CA LYS A 113 1.52 -0.49 13.00
C LYS A 113 1.07 -1.45 14.09
N PHE A 114 0.78 -0.95 15.29
CA PHE A 114 0.17 -1.73 16.38
C PHE A 114 -1.34 -1.62 16.33
N PHE A 115 -2.03 -2.75 16.46
CA PHE A 115 -3.48 -2.83 16.29
C PHE A 115 -4.20 -2.71 17.62
N HIS A 116 -5.34 -2.01 17.63
CA HIS A 116 -6.21 -1.90 18.80
C HIS A 116 -6.85 -3.24 19.20
N ASN A 117 -6.92 -4.21 18.27
CA ASN A 117 -7.43 -5.54 18.55
C ASN A 117 -6.84 -6.60 17.61
N ASN A 118 -6.82 -7.84 18.08
CA ASN A 118 -6.20 -8.95 17.37
C ASN A 118 -6.97 -9.38 16.11
N LYS A 119 -8.29 -9.11 16.05
CA LYS A 119 -9.10 -9.47 14.87
C LYS A 119 -8.69 -8.66 13.65
N ASP A 120 -8.46 -7.37 13.83
CA ASP A 120 -8.02 -6.47 12.76
C ASP A 120 -6.59 -6.78 12.33
N PHE A 121 -5.69 -7.03 13.29
CA PHE A 121 -4.34 -7.53 13.00
C PHE A 121 -4.37 -8.80 12.15
N LEU A 122 -5.10 -9.84 12.60
CA LEU A 122 -5.17 -11.12 11.91
C LEU A 122 -5.73 -10.97 10.50
N LYS A 123 -6.73 -10.10 10.31
CA LYS A 123 -7.31 -9.82 9.01
C LYS A 123 -6.29 -9.18 8.07
N GLU A 124 -5.62 -8.11 8.51
CA GLU A 124 -4.64 -7.39 7.70
C GLU A 124 -3.41 -8.26 7.39
N PHE A 125 -2.87 -8.96 8.38
CA PHE A 125 -1.75 -9.87 8.20
C PHE A 125 -2.08 -11.03 7.24
N THR A 126 -3.30 -11.57 7.31
CA THR A 126 -3.78 -12.58 6.34
C THR A 126 -3.79 -12.05 4.91
N ASN A 127 -4.20 -10.79 4.71
CA ASN A 127 -4.25 -10.17 3.38
C ASN A 127 -2.84 -9.92 2.84
N ILE A 128 -1.93 -9.42 3.68
CA ILE A 128 -0.50 -9.25 3.33
C ILE A 128 0.11 -10.60 2.95
N TYR A 129 -0.11 -11.64 3.75
CA TYR A 129 0.37 -12.99 3.45
C TYR A 129 -0.13 -13.50 2.10
N LYS A 130 -1.44 -13.35 1.81
CA LYS A 130 -2.02 -13.76 0.52
C LYS A 130 -1.38 -13.02 -0.65
N MET A 131 -1.14 -11.72 -0.50
CA MET A 131 -0.47 -10.90 -1.50
C MET A 131 0.98 -11.39 -1.72
N VAL A 132 1.79 -11.43 -0.67
CA VAL A 132 3.21 -11.87 -0.74
C VAL A 132 3.32 -13.24 -1.39
N ARG A 133 2.47 -14.19 -0.99
CA ARG A 133 2.42 -15.52 -1.58
C ARG A 133 2.12 -15.48 -3.08
N LYS A 134 1.12 -14.70 -3.49
CA LYS A 134 0.66 -14.59 -4.87
C LYS A 134 1.75 -14.06 -5.79
N PHE A 135 2.43 -12.97 -5.40
CA PHE A 135 3.55 -12.41 -6.14
C PHE A 135 4.74 -13.37 -6.23
N SER A 136 5.08 -14.02 -5.10
CA SER A 136 6.16 -15.02 -5.07
C SER A 136 5.88 -16.23 -5.99
N GLU A 137 4.64 -16.70 -6.06
CA GLU A 137 4.23 -17.79 -6.95
C GLU A 137 4.44 -17.43 -8.43
N GLU A 138 4.17 -16.19 -8.82
CA GLU A 138 4.28 -15.71 -10.22
C GLU A 138 5.70 -15.26 -10.61
N ASN A 139 6.64 -15.17 -9.66
CA ASN A 139 7.97 -14.56 -9.84
C ASN A 139 7.90 -13.07 -10.18
N GLU A 140 6.92 -12.37 -9.61
CA GLU A 140 6.77 -10.92 -9.75
C GLU A 140 7.08 -10.25 -8.41
N PHE A 141 7.58 -9.01 -8.46
CA PHE A 141 7.74 -8.17 -7.29
C PHE A 141 6.57 -7.17 -7.21
N PRO A 142 5.99 -6.92 -6.02
CA PRO A 142 4.89 -5.97 -5.86
C PRO A 142 5.38 -4.51 -5.97
N SER A 143 5.72 -4.07 -7.18
CA SER A 143 6.16 -2.71 -7.48
C SER A 143 5.11 -1.65 -7.12
N ASN A 144 5.56 -0.53 -6.57
CA ASN A 144 4.73 0.60 -6.09
C ASN A 144 3.66 0.19 -5.05
N ILE A 145 3.96 -0.85 -4.27
CA ILE A 145 3.20 -1.27 -3.09
C ILE A 145 4.17 -1.23 -1.90
N VAL A 146 3.66 -0.84 -0.73
CA VAL A 146 4.44 -0.83 0.52
C VAL A 146 5.02 -2.22 0.76
N HIS A 147 6.31 -2.27 1.07
CA HIS A 147 6.97 -3.51 1.42
C HIS A 147 6.69 -3.87 2.89
N TYR A 148 6.32 -5.12 3.14
CA TYR A 148 5.99 -5.63 4.48
C TYR A 148 7.06 -6.64 4.90
N TYR A 149 7.70 -6.36 6.03
CA TYR A 149 8.75 -7.21 6.59
C TYR A 149 8.18 -8.36 7.41
N GLY A 150 7.06 -8.16 8.11
CA GLY A 150 6.52 -9.19 8.97
C GLY A 150 5.63 -8.70 10.08
N ALA A 151 5.56 -9.50 11.15
CA ALA A 151 4.78 -9.23 12.34
C ALA A 151 5.66 -9.21 13.59
N THR A 152 5.14 -8.56 14.64
CA THR A 152 5.74 -8.48 15.97
C THR A 152 4.66 -8.51 17.04
N TYR A 153 5.04 -8.68 18.30
CA TYR A 153 4.15 -8.58 19.44
C TYR A 153 4.82 -7.82 20.58
N ASP A 154 4.20 -6.71 20.98
CA ASP A 154 4.61 -5.94 22.15
C ASP A 154 4.01 -6.58 23.40
N TYR A 155 4.85 -7.30 24.14
CA TYR A 155 4.46 -7.99 25.38
C TYR A 155 4.08 -7.04 26.52
N ASP A 156 4.61 -5.80 26.52
CA ASP A 156 4.33 -4.84 27.59
C ASP A 156 2.94 -4.22 27.44
N ASN A 157 2.51 -4.02 26.19
CA ASN A 157 1.20 -3.44 25.86
C ASN A 157 0.18 -4.45 25.33
N GLU A 158 0.58 -5.73 25.20
CA GLU A 158 -0.21 -6.85 24.70
C GLU A 158 -0.81 -6.65 23.29
N HIS A 159 -0.10 -5.94 22.41
CA HIS A 159 -0.56 -5.63 21.06
C HIS A 159 0.29 -6.30 19.97
N TYR A 160 -0.39 -6.89 18.98
CA TYR A 160 0.25 -7.33 17.75
C TYR A 160 0.53 -6.13 16.84
N GLY A 161 1.67 -6.22 16.14
CA GLY A 161 2.10 -5.21 15.19
C GLY A 161 2.51 -5.80 13.85
N ILE A 162 2.44 -4.98 12.81
CA ILE A 162 2.98 -5.28 11.48
C ILE A 162 4.14 -4.33 11.21
N VAL A 163 5.28 -4.88 10.81
CA VAL A 163 6.50 -4.15 10.47
C VAL A 163 6.58 -3.99 8.96
N MET A 164 6.78 -2.78 8.48
CA MET A 164 6.78 -2.41 7.06
C MET A 164 7.81 -1.32 6.76
N GLU A 165 8.06 -1.08 5.48
CA GLU A 165 8.94 -0.02 4.99
C GLU A 165 8.55 1.35 5.55
N TYR A 166 9.54 2.15 5.92
CA TYR A 166 9.33 3.52 6.35
C TYR A 166 9.55 4.48 5.18
N TYR A 167 8.53 5.27 4.85
CA TYR A 167 8.62 6.27 3.81
C TYR A 167 8.76 7.67 4.39
N SER A 168 9.80 8.38 3.94
CA SER A 168 10.29 9.59 4.62
C SER A 168 9.33 10.79 4.53
N HIS A 169 8.48 10.86 3.51
CA HIS A 169 7.57 11.98 3.25
C HIS A 169 6.11 11.68 3.60
N THR A 170 5.88 10.66 4.44
CA THR A 170 4.59 10.31 5.04
C THR A 170 3.51 9.98 3.99
N SER A 171 2.23 10.13 4.34
CA SER A 171 1.11 9.88 3.43
C SER A 171 0.91 11.02 2.43
N LEU A 172 0.33 10.73 1.27
CA LEU A 172 0.01 11.72 0.24
C LEU A 172 -0.91 12.83 0.77
N ILE A 173 -1.84 12.53 1.68
CA ILE A 173 -2.66 13.59 2.31
C ILE A 173 -1.80 14.59 3.10
N ASN A 174 -0.79 14.12 3.82
CA ASN A 174 0.12 14.99 4.56
C ASN A 174 1.04 15.74 3.61
N HIS A 175 1.56 15.07 2.59
CA HIS A 175 2.37 15.69 1.55
C HIS A 175 1.62 16.84 0.84
N LEU A 176 0.36 16.62 0.45
CA LEU A 176 -0.54 17.65 -0.11
C LEU A 176 -0.97 18.73 0.91
N THR A 177 -0.77 18.51 2.21
CA THR A 177 -1.13 19.48 3.26
C THR A 177 0.06 20.36 3.65
N TYR A 178 1.26 19.78 3.73
CA TYR A 178 2.44 20.47 4.27
C TYR A 178 3.42 20.92 3.19
N ASN A 179 3.51 20.22 2.06
CA ASN A 179 4.48 20.49 0.99
C ASN A 179 3.83 21.05 -0.28
N TRP A 180 2.55 21.43 -0.19
CA TRP A 180 1.70 21.78 -1.32
C TRP A 180 2.20 22.93 -2.22
N GLN A 181 3.09 23.78 -1.69
CA GLN A 181 3.72 24.88 -2.43
C GLN A 181 4.83 24.42 -3.38
N GLU A 182 5.34 23.20 -3.20
CA GLU A 182 6.48 22.64 -3.92
C GLU A 182 6.05 21.57 -4.96
N ILE A 183 4.76 21.26 -5.05
CA ILE A 183 4.22 20.20 -5.91
C ILE A 183 3.68 20.80 -7.22
N TYR A 184 4.49 20.76 -8.29
CA TYR A 184 4.07 21.19 -9.63
C TYR A 184 3.37 20.05 -10.38
N TRP A 185 2.88 20.35 -11.59
CA TRP A 185 2.12 19.38 -12.37
C TRP A 185 2.92 18.12 -12.69
N MET A 186 4.22 18.21 -12.92
CA MET A 186 5.04 17.03 -13.23
C MET A 186 5.11 16.07 -12.04
N GLU A 187 5.33 16.56 -10.82
CA GLU A 187 5.32 15.76 -9.59
C GLU A 187 3.95 15.11 -9.39
N LYS A 188 2.86 15.86 -9.62
CA LYS A 188 1.50 15.31 -9.57
C LYS A 188 1.30 14.15 -10.56
N LEU A 189 1.85 14.27 -11.77
CA LEU A 189 1.77 13.22 -12.78
C LEU A 189 2.62 12.01 -12.42
N TYR A 190 3.82 12.20 -11.86
CA TYR A 190 4.66 11.10 -11.36
C TYR A 190 3.96 10.33 -10.25
N ILE A 191 3.40 11.03 -9.25
CA ILE A 191 2.62 10.42 -8.16
C ILE A 191 1.44 9.63 -8.75
N LEU A 192 0.66 10.20 -9.67
CA LEU A 192 -0.48 9.53 -10.27
C LEU A 192 -0.10 8.33 -11.14
N ARG A 193 1.01 8.42 -11.90
CA ARG A 193 1.59 7.31 -12.65
C ARG A 193 1.92 6.16 -11.69
N ASP A 194 2.62 6.44 -10.60
CA ASP A 194 3.09 5.44 -9.64
C ASP A 194 1.93 4.76 -8.90
N ILE A 195 0.92 5.53 -8.46
CA ILE A 195 -0.31 4.99 -7.88
C ILE A 195 -1.04 4.09 -8.90
N SER A 196 -1.13 4.52 -10.16
CA SER A 196 -1.80 3.74 -11.20
C SER A 196 -1.03 2.46 -11.56
N TYR A 197 0.30 2.49 -11.48
CA TYR A 197 1.15 1.31 -11.66
C TYR A 197 1.00 0.34 -10.49
N GLY A 198 1.04 0.81 -9.24
CA GLY A 198 0.78 -0.02 -8.06
C GLY A 198 -0.61 -0.67 -8.10
N LEU A 199 -1.64 0.06 -8.56
CA LEU A 199 -2.98 -0.51 -8.77
C LEU A 199 -2.97 -1.55 -9.89
N HIS A 200 -2.24 -1.31 -10.98
CA HIS A 200 -2.09 -2.29 -12.05
C HIS A 200 -1.44 -3.58 -11.53
N THR A 201 -0.39 -3.46 -10.72
CA THR A 201 0.31 -4.57 -10.05
C THR A 201 -0.63 -5.39 -9.18
N LEU A 202 -1.50 -4.77 -8.37
CA LEU A 202 -2.53 -5.51 -7.61
C LEU A 202 -3.57 -6.15 -8.54
N HIS A 203 -4.07 -5.39 -9.51
CA HIS A 203 -5.20 -5.79 -10.37
C HIS A 203 -4.82 -6.92 -11.33
N SER A 204 -3.56 -7.02 -11.77
CA SER A 204 -3.06 -8.15 -12.58
C SER A 204 -3.11 -9.47 -11.80
N GLN A 205 -2.90 -9.41 -10.49
CA GLN A 205 -2.98 -10.53 -9.55
C GLN A 205 -4.40 -10.84 -9.05
N ASN A 206 -5.42 -10.18 -9.62
CA ASN A 206 -6.82 -10.23 -9.17
C ASN A 206 -7.06 -9.76 -7.73
N LEU A 207 -6.15 -8.93 -7.21
CA LEU A 207 -6.29 -8.26 -5.93
C LEU A 207 -6.92 -6.88 -6.12
N ILE A 208 -7.77 -6.50 -5.17
CA ILE A 208 -8.42 -5.20 -5.06
C ILE A 208 -7.89 -4.55 -3.79
N HIS A 209 -7.52 -3.28 -3.84
CA HIS A 209 -7.07 -2.54 -2.67
C HIS A 209 -8.22 -2.39 -1.65
N GLY A 210 -9.39 -1.93 -2.12
CA GLY A 210 -10.64 -1.92 -1.35
C GLY A 210 -10.79 -0.78 -0.35
N ASP A 211 -9.73 0.00 -0.14
CA ASP A 211 -9.72 1.21 0.70
C ASP A 211 -8.69 2.24 0.22
N LEU A 212 -8.67 2.48 -1.09
CA LEU A 212 -7.72 3.43 -1.67
C LEU A 212 -8.14 4.87 -1.35
N HIS A 213 -7.25 5.64 -0.75
CA HIS A 213 -7.39 7.08 -0.57
C HIS A 213 -6.02 7.74 -0.36
N SER A 214 -5.95 9.07 -0.38
CA SER A 214 -4.67 9.79 -0.22
C SER A 214 -3.98 9.55 1.12
N GLY A 215 -4.71 9.16 2.17
CA GLY A 215 -4.12 8.67 3.44
C GLY A 215 -3.38 7.33 3.34
N ASN A 216 -3.74 6.46 2.38
CA ASN A 216 -3.16 5.12 2.19
C ASN A 216 -2.16 5.08 1.03
N VAL A 217 -1.67 6.23 0.58
CA VAL A 217 -0.58 6.33 -0.39
C VAL A 217 0.61 6.91 0.34
N MET A 218 1.71 6.19 0.39
CA MET A 218 2.97 6.64 0.99
C MET A 218 3.81 7.34 -0.07
N ILE A 219 4.44 8.46 0.31
CA ILE A 219 5.35 9.22 -0.56
C ILE A 219 6.77 9.06 -0.03
N ASP A 220 7.67 8.75 -0.94
CA ASP A 220 9.11 8.82 -0.72
C ASP A 220 9.77 9.72 -1.76
N TYR A 221 11.06 9.94 -1.59
CA TYR A 221 11.84 10.76 -2.50
C TYR A 221 12.99 9.96 -3.09
N THR A 222 13.20 10.13 -4.39
CA THR A 222 14.49 9.86 -5.05
C THR A 222 15.14 11.17 -5.39
N ASP A 223 16.45 11.17 -5.65
CA ASP A 223 17.23 12.37 -6.01
C ASP A 223 16.63 13.21 -7.16
N GLU A 224 15.65 12.68 -7.91
CA GLU A 224 15.02 13.32 -9.06
C GLU A 224 13.52 13.62 -8.88
N SER A 225 12.76 12.84 -8.08
CA SER A 225 11.30 12.99 -7.98
C SER A 225 10.68 12.23 -6.80
N ASP A 226 9.46 12.65 -6.43
CA ASP A 226 8.59 11.90 -5.53
C ASP A 226 8.17 10.56 -6.15
N ILE A 227 8.18 9.50 -5.33
CA ILE A 227 7.68 8.17 -5.69
C ILE A 227 6.53 7.80 -4.76
N ALA A 228 5.45 7.26 -5.35
CA ALA A 228 4.27 6.85 -4.60
C ALA A 228 4.15 5.32 -4.45
N PHE A 229 3.75 4.88 -3.26
CA PHE A 229 3.52 3.47 -2.92
C PHE A 229 2.14 3.27 -2.30
N LEU A 230 1.41 2.24 -2.74
CA LEU A 230 0.13 1.86 -2.15
C LEU A 230 0.35 1.15 -0.81
N GLY A 231 -0.21 1.69 0.28
CA GLY A 231 -0.12 1.16 1.64
C GLY A 231 -1.47 0.80 2.24
N ASP A 232 -1.44 0.27 3.47
CA ASP A 232 -2.61 -0.22 4.22
C ASP A 232 -3.49 -1.22 3.44
N LEU A 233 -3.10 -2.50 3.52
CA LEU A 233 -3.80 -3.60 2.87
C LEU A 233 -4.83 -4.27 3.79
N GLY A 234 -5.28 -3.61 4.85
CA GLY A 234 -6.29 -4.13 5.80
C GLY A 234 -7.61 -4.54 5.15
N PHE A 235 -7.91 -3.97 3.98
CA PHE A 235 -9.11 -4.28 3.18
C PHE A 235 -8.83 -4.97 1.85
N CYS A 236 -7.55 -5.22 1.54
CA CYS A 236 -7.13 -5.87 0.32
C CYS A 236 -7.73 -7.28 0.22
N ARG A 237 -8.26 -7.63 -0.95
CA ARG A 237 -8.92 -8.91 -1.15
C ARG A 237 -8.91 -9.34 -2.61
N PHE A 238 -9.10 -10.63 -2.82
CA PHE A 238 -9.42 -11.14 -4.14
C PHE A 238 -10.79 -10.62 -4.57
N GLU A 239 -10.97 -10.43 -5.87
CA GLU A 239 -12.28 -10.11 -6.44
C GLU A 239 -13.30 -11.20 -6.07
N GLU A 240 -14.27 -10.84 -5.24
CA GLU A 240 -15.31 -11.76 -4.76
C GLU A 240 -16.51 -11.73 -5.70
N THR A 241 -17.07 -12.90 -5.98
CA THR A 241 -18.32 -13.04 -6.74
C THR A 241 -19.57 -12.97 -5.88
N VAL A 242 -19.42 -12.94 -4.54
CA VAL A 242 -20.52 -13.06 -3.59
C VAL A 242 -20.70 -11.76 -2.81
N ILE A 243 -21.92 -11.23 -2.83
CA ILE A 243 -22.33 -10.10 -1.98
C ILE A 243 -22.31 -10.59 -0.54
N THR A 244 -21.37 -10.10 0.27
CA THR A 244 -21.36 -10.39 1.69
C THR A 244 -21.33 -9.08 2.48
N ASN A 245 -22.41 -8.88 3.25
CA ASN A 245 -22.58 -7.94 4.37
C ASN A 245 -23.30 -6.61 4.09
N ASN A 246 -24.10 -6.21 5.09
CA ASN A 246 -24.71 -4.88 5.24
C ASN A 246 -23.70 -3.84 5.77
N CYS A 247 -22.40 -4.06 5.58
CA CYS A 247 -21.37 -3.13 6.03
C CYS A 247 -20.32 -2.89 4.96
N PHE A 248 -19.92 -1.63 4.83
CA PHE A 248 -18.85 -1.22 3.93
C PHE A 248 -17.74 -0.55 4.75
N ASN A 249 -16.52 -0.57 4.23
CA ASN A 249 -15.36 -0.03 4.91
C ASN A 249 -14.69 1.05 4.06
N GLY A 250 -14.09 2.02 4.75
CA GLY A 250 -13.24 3.04 4.15
C GLY A 250 -13.74 4.46 4.39
N VAL A 251 -13.28 5.38 3.55
CA VAL A 251 -13.53 6.82 3.66
C VAL A 251 -14.64 7.23 2.67
N ILE A 252 -15.81 7.67 3.16
CA ILE A 252 -17.03 7.91 2.35
C ILE A 252 -16.77 8.60 1.00
N PRO A 253 -16.06 9.73 0.94
CA PRO A 253 -15.76 10.38 -0.34
C PRO A 253 -15.04 9.51 -1.39
N PHE A 254 -14.24 8.53 -0.96
CA PHE A 254 -13.45 7.64 -1.82
C PHE A 254 -14.16 6.31 -2.13
N ILE A 255 -15.26 6.00 -1.44
CA ILE A 255 -16.01 4.76 -1.67
C ILE A 255 -16.90 4.90 -2.92
N ALA A 256 -16.81 3.92 -3.80
CA ALA A 256 -17.57 3.92 -5.06
C ALA A 256 -19.10 3.77 -4.81
N PRO A 257 -19.95 4.43 -5.63
CA PRO A 257 -21.41 4.44 -5.47
C PRO A 257 -22.04 3.05 -5.33
N GLU A 258 -21.57 2.09 -6.12
CA GLU A 258 -22.11 0.72 -6.14
C GLU A 258 -21.88 -0.02 -4.82
N ILE A 259 -20.84 0.34 -4.05
CA ILE A 259 -20.56 -0.27 -2.74
C ILE A 259 -21.62 0.14 -1.72
N PHE A 260 -22.10 1.39 -1.78
CA PHE A 260 -23.21 1.85 -0.93
C PHE A 260 -24.53 1.14 -1.27
N GLU A 261 -24.65 0.58 -2.48
CA GLU A 261 -25.80 -0.21 -2.94
C GLU A 261 -25.67 -1.70 -2.60
N GLY A 262 -24.58 -2.11 -1.92
CA GLY A 262 -24.33 -3.49 -1.51
C GLY A 262 -23.69 -4.36 -2.57
N PHE A 263 -23.20 -3.80 -3.68
CA PHE A 263 -22.37 -4.55 -4.63
C PHE A 263 -20.98 -4.83 -4.03
N PRO A 264 -20.34 -5.95 -4.40
CA PRO A 264 -19.01 -6.27 -3.89
C PRO A 264 -17.97 -5.25 -4.38
N TYR A 265 -16.89 -5.13 -3.61
CA TYR A 265 -15.71 -4.40 -4.05
C TYR A 265 -15.17 -5.01 -5.34
N SER A 266 -14.76 -4.14 -6.26
CA SER A 266 -14.23 -4.53 -7.56
C SER A 266 -13.00 -3.69 -7.90
N LYS A 267 -12.21 -4.14 -8.90
CA LYS A 267 -11.11 -3.34 -9.45
C LYS A 267 -11.59 -1.97 -9.92
N LYS A 268 -12.83 -1.88 -10.42
CA LYS A 268 -13.46 -0.62 -10.87
C LYS A 268 -13.86 0.30 -9.72
N ALA A 269 -14.07 -0.23 -8.52
CA ALA A 269 -14.25 0.57 -7.31
C ALA A 269 -12.93 1.26 -6.92
N ASP A 270 -11.78 0.57 -7.01
CA ASP A 270 -10.47 1.21 -6.81
C ASP A 270 -10.23 2.34 -7.84
N ILE A 271 -10.68 2.16 -9.09
CA ILE A 271 -10.58 3.23 -10.12
C ILE A 271 -11.43 4.46 -9.76
N TYR A 272 -12.59 4.26 -9.11
CA TYR A 272 -13.37 5.39 -8.59
C TYR A 272 -12.58 6.14 -7.51
N SER A 273 -12.01 5.41 -6.55
CA SER A 273 -11.16 5.96 -5.50
C SER A 273 -9.95 6.71 -6.08
N PHE A 274 -9.33 6.17 -7.14
CA PHE A 274 -8.27 6.84 -7.89
C PHE A 274 -8.73 8.19 -8.47
N GLY A 275 -9.95 8.26 -9.03
CA GLY A 275 -10.54 9.53 -9.49
C GLY A 275 -10.68 10.58 -8.38
N MET A 276 -10.93 10.14 -7.14
CA MET A 276 -10.98 11.02 -5.96
C MET A 276 -9.59 11.47 -5.51
N ILE A 277 -8.56 10.64 -5.69
CA ILE A 277 -7.16 11.04 -5.52
C ILE A 277 -6.76 12.08 -6.58
N MET A 278 -7.13 11.87 -7.85
CA MET A 278 -6.90 12.86 -8.91
C MET A 278 -7.53 14.21 -8.57
N TYR A 279 -8.73 14.22 -7.98
CA TYR A 279 -9.37 15.44 -7.50
C TYR A 279 -8.57 16.10 -6.38
N HIS A 280 -8.13 15.31 -5.39
CA HIS A 280 -7.36 15.84 -4.27
C HIS A 280 -6.05 16.47 -4.74
N ILE A 281 -5.29 15.78 -5.59
CA ILE A 281 -4.01 16.24 -6.14
C ILE A 281 -4.16 17.48 -7.02
N SER A 282 -5.21 17.54 -7.84
CA SER A 282 -5.40 18.66 -8.78
C SER A 282 -5.93 19.93 -8.11
N THR A 283 -6.60 19.82 -6.96
CA THR A 283 -7.25 20.95 -6.28
C THR A 283 -6.62 21.32 -4.94
N ASN A 284 -5.74 20.47 -4.38
CA ASN A 284 -5.30 20.48 -2.98
C ASN A 284 -6.46 20.51 -1.96
N LYS A 285 -7.66 20.06 -2.39
CA LYS A 285 -8.86 20.00 -1.56
C LYS A 285 -9.31 18.56 -1.48
N ALA A 286 -9.37 18.04 -0.25
CA ALA A 286 -9.88 16.71 -0.03
C ALA A 286 -11.35 16.62 -0.54
N PRO A 287 -11.76 15.52 -1.19
CA PRO A 287 -13.11 15.37 -1.71
C PRO A 287 -14.17 15.61 -0.62
N PHE A 288 -15.14 16.49 -0.90
CA PHE A 288 -16.21 16.90 0.01
C PHE A 288 -15.77 17.50 1.36
N TYR A 289 -14.59 18.11 1.45
CA TYR A 289 -14.05 18.71 2.68
C TYR A 289 -14.97 19.68 3.43
N TYR A 290 -15.90 20.34 2.73
CA TYR A 290 -16.77 21.38 3.26
C TYR A 290 -18.04 20.86 3.95
N ARG A 291 -18.17 19.54 4.16
CA ARG A 291 -19.38 18.96 4.77
C ARG A 291 -19.12 17.71 5.59
N ALA A 292 -20.14 17.24 6.31
CA ALA A 292 -20.07 16.02 7.09
C ALA A 292 -19.96 14.78 6.19
N HIS A 293 -19.14 13.82 6.62
CA HIS A 293 -19.05 12.50 6.01
C HIS A 293 -19.97 11.54 6.77
N ASP A 294 -21.22 11.47 6.35
CA ASP A 294 -22.27 10.67 6.97
C ASP A 294 -23.07 9.90 5.91
N THR A 295 -24.03 9.10 6.36
CA THR A 295 -24.90 8.30 5.47
C THR A 295 -25.70 9.16 4.49
N LYS A 296 -25.95 10.45 4.81
CA LYS A 296 -26.58 11.39 3.89
C LYS A 296 -25.63 11.73 2.73
N LEU A 297 -24.35 11.97 3.00
CA LEU A 297 -23.36 12.15 1.93
C LEU A 297 -23.25 10.90 1.05
N ALA A 298 -23.16 9.70 1.66
CA ALA A 298 -23.12 8.44 0.92
C ALA A 298 -24.31 8.30 -0.05
N LYS A 299 -25.54 8.52 0.44
CA LYS A 299 -26.75 8.51 -0.40
C LYS A 299 -26.71 9.55 -1.53
N GLN A 300 -26.16 10.73 -1.28
CA GLN A 300 -26.02 11.75 -2.33
C GLN A 300 -25.00 11.33 -3.40
N ILE A 301 -23.89 10.69 -3.01
CA ILE A 301 -22.90 10.15 -3.94
C ILE A 301 -23.51 9.04 -4.83
N SER A 302 -24.29 8.13 -4.25
CA SER A 302 -25.06 7.13 -5.00
C SER A 302 -26.00 7.78 -6.02
N ASN A 303 -26.64 8.89 -5.64
CA ASN A 303 -27.50 9.68 -6.54
C ASN A 303 -26.72 10.56 -7.55
N GLY A 304 -25.41 10.37 -7.70
CA GLY A 304 -24.60 11.05 -8.72
C GLY A 304 -23.92 12.34 -8.26
N LEU A 305 -23.95 12.68 -6.96
CA LEU A 305 -23.16 13.80 -6.45
C LEU A 305 -21.67 13.53 -6.67
N ARG A 306 -20.95 14.54 -7.16
CA ARG A 306 -19.48 14.55 -7.31
C ARG A 306 -18.91 15.87 -6.77
N PRO A 307 -17.62 15.91 -6.40
CA PRO A 307 -16.94 17.16 -6.08
C PRO A 307 -17.01 18.16 -7.24
N LYS A 308 -17.09 19.44 -6.92
CA LYS A 308 -17.13 20.51 -7.94
C LYS A 308 -15.71 20.82 -8.40
N VAL A 309 -15.56 20.98 -9.70
CA VAL A 309 -14.32 21.39 -10.38
C VAL A 309 -14.63 22.71 -11.08
N TYR A 310 -13.90 23.76 -10.77
CA TYR A 310 -14.14 25.10 -11.29
C TYR A 310 -13.10 25.45 -12.35
N GLN A 311 -13.46 26.37 -13.25
CA GLN A 311 -12.53 26.80 -14.30
C GLN A 311 -11.37 27.61 -13.70
N GLU A 312 -11.61 28.35 -12.61
CA GLU A 312 -10.56 29.06 -11.87
C GLU A 312 -9.50 28.15 -11.22
N ASP A 313 -9.75 26.84 -11.09
CA ASP A 313 -8.77 25.89 -10.55
C ASP A 313 -7.57 25.67 -11.50
N GLY A 314 -7.63 26.17 -12.75
CA GLY A 314 -6.53 26.07 -13.72
C GLY A 314 -6.19 24.64 -14.17
N ILE A 315 -7.08 23.68 -13.90
CA ILE A 315 -6.83 22.26 -14.18
C ILE A 315 -6.97 21.99 -15.69
N PRO A 316 -5.97 21.35 -16.33
CA PRO A 316 -6.05 21.00 -17.75
C PRO A 316 -7.29 20.20 -18.09
N ARG A 317 -7.94 20.55 -19.21
CA ARG A 317 -9.19 19.90 -19.64
C ARG A 317 -9.03 18.40 -19.86
N CYS A 318 -7.87 17.96 -20.36
CA CYS A 318 -7.55 16.55 -20.54
C CYS A 318 -7.53 15.80 -19.20
N PHE A 319 -6.97 16.41 -18.16
CA PHE A 319 -6.96 15.89 -16.79
C PHE A 319 -8.37 15.79 -16.21
N VAL A 320 -9.17 16.87 -16.33
CA VAL A 320 -10.57 16.87 -15.86
C VAL A 320 -11.39 15.77 -16.52
N ASN A 321 -11.20 15.54 -17.82
CA ASN A 321 -11.90 14.49 -18.54
C ASN A 321 -11.49 13.10 -18.05
N LEU A 322 -10.20 12.84 -17.84
CA LEU A 322 -9.71 11.55 -17.33
C LEU A 322 -10.20 11.28 -15.91
N MET A 323 -10.12 12.27 -15.03
CA MET A 323 -10.67 12.21 -13.66
C MET A 323 -12.16 11.89 -13.69
N ARG A 324 -12.93 12.53 -14.59
CA ARG A 324 -14.36 12.26 -14.72
C ARG A 324 -14.69 10.87 -15.24
N ASN A 325 -13.83 10.29 -16.08
CA ASN A 325 -13.96 8.90 -16.50
C ASN A 325 -13.73 7.94 -15.33
N CYS A 326 -12.79 8.24 -14.43
CA CYS A 326 -12.50 7.40 -13.26
C CYS A 326 -13.69 7.28 -12.30
N TRP A 327 -14.41 8.38 -12.03
CA TRP A 327 -15.57 8.36 -11.12
C TRP A 327 -16.94 8.29 -11.82
N ASN A 328 -16.97 7.80 -13.07
CA ASN A 328 -18.18 7.67 -13.86
C ASN A 328 -19.20 6.75 -13.17
N SER A 329 -20.48 7.10 -13.26
CA SER A 329 -21.58 6.29 -12.72
C SER A 329 -21.73 4.96 -13.45
N ASP A 330 -21.46 4.89 -14.76
CA ASP A 330 -21.32 3.60 -15.45
C ASP A 330 -19.94 3.01 -15.13
N VAL A 331 -19.94 1.97 -14.29
CA VAL A 331 -18.75 1.21 -13.86
C VAL A 331 -17.91 0.74 -15.05
N ARG A 332 -18.55 0.39 -16.18
CA ARG A 332 -17.86 -0.11 -17.39
C ARG A 332 -17.12 1.00 -18.14
N SER A 333 -17.56 2.25 -18.00
CA SER A 333 -16.92 3.41 -18.62
C SER A 333 -15.64 3.83 -17.90
N ARG A 334 -15.43 3.39 -16.66
CA ARG A 334 -14.19 3.66 -15.93
C ARG A 334 -13.02 2.96 -16.63
N PRO A 335 -11.84 3.57 -16.76
CA PRO A 335 -10.66 2.91 -17.34
C PRO A 335 -10.19 1.73 -16.47
N ASN A 336 -9.16 1.01 -16.91
CA ASN A 336 -8.41 0.11 -16.02
C ASN A 336 -7.10 0.79 -15.58
N ALA A 337 -6.45 0.25 -14.55
CA ALA A 337 -5.24 0.84 -13.98
C ALA A 337 -4.09 0.96 -15.00
N TYR A 338 -3.90 -0.04 -15.86
CA TYR A 338 -2.88 0.00 -16.93
C TYR A 338 -3.13 1.14 -17.93
N THR A 339 -4.38 1.36 -18.34
CA THR A 339 -4.75 2.48 -19.22
C THR A 339 -4.45 3.83 -18.58
N LEU A 340 -4.61 3.96 -17.26
CA LEU A 340 -4.23 5.17 -16.53
C LEU A 340 -2.71 5.36 -16.52
N TYR A 341 -1.96 4.30 -16.18
CA TYR A 341 -0.50 4.30 -16.19
C TYR A 341 0.09 4.76 -17.53
N GLU A 342 -0.34 4.13 -18.63
CA GLU A 342 0.07 4.51 -19.98
C GLU A 342 -0.29 5.96 -20.32
N LYS A 343 -1.46 6.43 -19.82
CA LYS A 343 -1.90 7.80 -20.06
C LYS A 343 -1.04 8.82 -19.34
N PHE A 344 -0.65 8.55 -18.11
CA PHE A 344 0.25 9.43 -17.35
C PHE A 344 1.67 9.42 -17.92
N ASN A 345 2.21 8.26 -18.31
CA ASN A 345 3.49 8.18 -19.04
C ASN A 345 3.47 9.04 -20.31
N SER A 346 2.42 8.89 -21.13
CA SER A 346 2.27 9.70 -22.33
C SER A 346 2.20 11.21 -22.05
N TRP A 347 1.65 11.63 -20.91
CA TRP A 347 1.61 13.04 -20.53
C TRP A 347 2.96 13.54 -20.03
N ILE A 348 3.66 12.75 -19.22
CA ILE A 348 5.01 13.04 -18.73
C ILE A 348 6.00 13.20 -19.89
N GLU A 349 5.90 12.36 -20.93
CA GLU A 349 6.87 12.37 -22.04
C GLU A 349 6.59 13.43 -23.11
N TYR A 350 5.32 13.76 -23.37
CA TYR A 350 4.94 14.45 -24.61
C TYR A 350 3.95 15.62 -24.45
N SER A 351 3.45 15.92 -23.25
CA SER A 351 2.34 16.87 -23.12
C SER A 351 2.79 18.25 -22.65
N GLU A 352 2.89 19.18 -23.61
CA GLU A 352 3.05 20.63 -23.37
C GLU A 352 1.96 21.20 -22.45
N ALA A 353 0.78 20.53 -22.35
CA ALA A 353 -0.31 20.97 -21.48
C ALA A 353 0.02 20.93 -19.98
N PHE A 354 1.19 20.44 -19.57
CA PHE A 354 1.65 20.42 -18.18
C PHE A 354 3.00 21.12 -17.99
N GLU A 355 3.62 21.62 -19.06
CA GLU A 355 4.87 22.39 -19.02
C GLU A 355 4.58 23.82 -18.52
N ASP A 356 5.40 24.32 -17.58
CA ASP A 356 5.43 25.72 -17.13
C ASP A 356 4.11 26.32 -16.62
N MET A 357 3.12 25.52 -16.23
CA MET A 357 2.01 26.03 -15.46
C MET A 357 2.47 26.31 -14.03
N GLU A 358 2.85 27.57 -13.77
CA GLU A 358 2.78 28.16 -12.43
C GLU A 358 1.37 27.93 -11.91
N TRP A 359 1.23 26.86 -11.12
CA TRP A 359 -0.06 26.47 -10.58
C TRP A 359 -0.53 27.58 -9.66
N ASN A 360 -1.80 27.99 -9.81
CA ASN A 360 -2.43 28.88 -8.84
C ASN A 360 -2.52 28.13 -7.51
N ILE A 361 -1.55 28.45 -6.66
CA ILE A 361 -1.42 28.18 -5.23
C ILE A 361 -2.82 28.21 -4.59
N THR A 362 -3.49 27.06 -4.51
CA THR A 362 -4.70 26.92 -3.69
C THR A 362 -4.27 26.33 -2.36
N GLU A 363 -4.38 27.15 -1.32
CA GLU A 363 -4.15 26.71 0.05
C GLU A 363 -5.04 25.50 0.37
N PRO A 364 -4.51 24.51 1.11
CA PRO A 364 -5.31 23.42 1.65
C PRO A 364 -6.53 23.97 2.41
N SER A 365 -7.69 23.38 2.18
CA SER A 365 -8.92 23.90 2.75
C SER A 365 -9.07 23.59 4.24
N ILE A 366 -9.73 24.50 4.98
CA ILE A 366 -10.21 24.21 6.33
C ILE A 366 -11.32 23.16 6.24
N TYR A 367 -11.09 22.01 6.86
CA TYR A 367 -12.04 20.90 6.85
C TYR A 367 -13.23 21.19 7.75
N HIS A 368 -14.41 20.83 7.27
CA HIS A 368 -15.59 20.77 8.11
C HIS A 368 -15.31 19.78 9.26
N ARG A 369 -15.60 20.15 10.52
CA ARG A 369 -15.28 19.34 11.71
C ARG A 369 -15.82 17.89 11.73
N LYS A 370 -16.78 17.58 10.86
CA LYS A 370 -17.35 16.22 10.67
C LYS A 370 -16.93 15.57 9.35
N ALA A 371 -16.00 16.18 8.61
CA ALA A 371 -15.31 15.53 7.52
C ALA A 371 -14.25 14.62 8.14
N VAL A 372 -14.27 13.35 7.77
CA VAL A 372 -13.40 12.31 8.33
C VAL A 372 -12.69 11.63 7.17
N TYR A 373 -11.37 11.63 7.20
CA TYR A 373 -10.50 11.05 6.18
C TYR A 373 -9.72 9.82 6.66
N THR A 374 -10.12 9.27 7.81
CA THR A 374 -9.62 8.02 8.37
C THR A 374 -10.59 6.88 8.04
N SER A 375 -10.08 5.71 7.66
CA SER A 375 -10.89 4.53 7.35
C SER A 375 -11.70 4.02 8.54
N ARG A 376 -12.95 3.63 8.28
CA ARG A 376 -13.90 3.12 9.29
C ARG A 376 -14.85 2.08 8.68
N SER A 377 -15.45 1.27 9.53
CA SER A 377 -16.60 0.45 9.17
C SER A 377 -17.90 1.24 9.28
N TRP A 378 -18.77 1.09 8.29
CA TRP A 378 -20.08 1.72 8.21
C TRP A 378 -21.15 0.64 8.10
N TRP A 379 -22.26 0.85 8.79
CA TRP A 379 -23.42 -0.05 8.78
C TRP A 379 -24.53 0.59 7.93
N GLN A 380 -25.07 -0.18 6.98
CA GLN A 380 -26.19 0.25 6.14
C GLN A 380 -27.51 0.32 6.91
#